data_AF-A0A7V7Z9N1-F1
#
_entry.id   AF-A0A7V7Z9N1-F1
#
_cell.length_a   1.000
_cell.length_b   1.000
_cell.length_c   1.000
_cell.angle_alpha   90.00
_cell.angle_beta   90.00
_cell.angle_gamma   90.00
#
_symmetry.space_group_name_H-M   'P 1'
#
loop_
_entity.id
_entity.type
_entity.pdbx_description
1 polymer ?
#
loop_
_entity_poly.entity_id
_entity_poly.type
_entity_poly.pdbx_seq_one_letter_code
_entity_poly.pdbx_strand_id
1 'polypeptide(L)'
;MMIMLRWLGIVLVIVVLLAVVLYLGFVPKSQAYERATEAAVSPKQAAATPQDIQQRREYVLEVLGLGVTLDKYRQAWLWDALQKGSAYTSIREQDPKKYPWSGEDKDGRGGTRAYDALENGINSTPLFWGLPSFYAGAAILDPDGQPRLNEPIAGLVAGAVTSGMGWHLFSVAPWRLDEHPDDLLNAVFDFFDAHPDVPYVALHAEDSPGSRDSRRLPGAKKKLINGYYIPDMPDATAVFILARRERVEPLRPYVWEDPQHQFGQKQFRAMYFDLMQSLPSPEKEKRPDAFSERQPTVPEWLSAAAAFAQRPDVRGTGLHMLDGANPWQHRPPRDWKPTPWFPIPWSIEQMATFDRLPSFGFVHRPVFVKFADEHGKPVERRDQRQKILNAGWQQALQTLPEAERNKGPSRIIAATGKQREQLLLLDGLLHDYAAQGGPEIDTGKSAQFIDTDLRLGNTGAATFFMQMAIGVMGSYREGGASAAINLRDRHEASIIFITPPSETRRKQQDAGGDIFRSRITPAVDPANYQAPSMEALLESQQAQ
;
A
#
# COMPACT_ATOMS: atom_id res chain seq x y z
N MET A 1 -19.25 61.55 40.49
CA MET A 1 -17.96 61.07 39.95
C MET A 1 -17.13 60.25 40.94
N MET A 2 -16.98 60.65 42.22
CA MET A 2 -16.21 59.88 43.24
C MET A 2 -16.78 58.50 43.61
N ILE A 3 -18.10 58.28 43.51
CA ILE A 3 -18.71 56.98 43.87
C ILE A 3 -18.46 55.91 42.78
N MET A 4 -18.47 56.27 41.49
CA MET A 4 -18.13 55.32 40.41
C MET A 4 -16.67 54.86 40.43
N LEU A 5 -15.73 55.77 40.74
CA LEU A 5 -14.30 55.38 40.88
C LEU A 5 -14.06 54.43 42.05
N ARG A 6 -14.83 54.56 43.14
CA ARG A 6 -14.75 53.64 44.29
C ARG A 6 -15.22 52.23 43.96
N TRP A 7 -16.30 52.09 43.17
CA TRP A 7 -16.79 50.77 42.74
C TRP A 7 -15.87 50.09 41.72
N LEU A 8 -15.25 50.85 40.81
CA LEU A 8 -14.24 50.33 39.88
C LEU A 8 -12.98 49.83 40.59
N GLY A 9 -12.52 50.53 41.63
CA GLY A 9 -11.37 50.10 42.43
C GLY A 9 -11.62 48.78 43.19
N ILE A 10 -12.83 48.58 43.70
CA ILE A 10 -13.20 47.35 44.43
C ILE A 10 -13.28 46.14 43.49
N VAL A 11 -13.82 46.31 42.28
CA VAL A 11 -13.88 45.24 41.27
C VAL A 11 -12.48 44.83 40.83
N LEU A 12 -11.57 45.79 40.64
CA LEU A 12 -10.19 45.51 40.25
C LEU A 12 -9.45 44.69 41.32
N VAL A 13 -9.64 45.03 42.61
CA VAL A 13 -9.03 44.31 43.74
C VAL A 13 -9.57 42.89 43.85
N ILE A 14 -10.87 42.68 43.62
CA ILE A 14 -11.48 41.34 43.63
C ILE A 14 -10.96 40.46 42.49
N VAL A 15 -10.79 41.02 41.29
CA VAL A 15 -10.23 40.30 40.13
C VAL A 15 -8.77 39.91 40.36
N VAL A 16 -7.97 40.80 40.94
CA VAL A 16 -6.57 40.50 41.29
C VAL A 16 -6.47 39.43 42.37
N LEU A 17 -7.33 39.47 43.39
CA LEU A 17 -7.37 38.43 44.44
C LEU A 17 -7.80 37.06 43.88
N LEU A 18 -8.77 37.02 42.97
CA LEU A 18 -9.18 35.78 42.28
C LEU A 18 -8.04 35.21 41.42
N ALA A 19 -7.29 36.07 40.70
CA ALA A 19 -6.14 35.65 39.90
C ALA A 19 -5.01 35.08 40.77
N VAL A 20 -4.74 35.68 41.94
CA VAL A 20 -3.72 35.19 42.89
C VAL A 20 -4.10 33.86 43.53
N VAL A 21 -5.38 33.67 43.89
CA VAL A 21 -5.89 32.40 44.43
C VAL A 21 -5.84 31.28 43.39
N LEU A 22 -6.18 31.58 42.12
CA LEU A 22 -6.04 30.62 41.01
C LEU A 22 -4.57 30.28 40.71
N TYR A 23 -3.67 31.26 40.78
CA TYR A 23 -2.24 31.06 40.57
C TYR A 23 -1.62 30.17 41.67
N LEU A 24 -1.95 30.41 42.94
CA LEU A 24 -1.45 29.62 44.07
C LEU A 24 -1.98 28.17 44.09
N GLY A 25 -3.10 27.87 43.42
CA GLY A 25 -3.63 26.52 43.25
C GLY A 25 -2.96 25.68 42.15
N PHE A 26 -2.26 26.32 41.19
CA PHE A 26 -1.65 25.65 40.03
C PHE A 26 -0.17 25.31 40.22
N VAL A 27 0.57 26.07 41.03
CA VAL A 27 2.02 25.88 41.26
C VAL A 27 2.39 24.49 41.81
N PRO A 28 1.70 23.92 42.83
CA PRO A 28 2.08 22.60 43.36
C PRO A 28 1.76 21.42 42.41
N LYS A 29 0.90 21.60 41.40
CA LYS A 29 0.59 20.57 40.39
C LYS A 29 1.59 20.55 39.22
N SER A 30 2.20 21.69 38.88
CA SER A 30 3.22 21.80 37.84
C SER A 30 4.56 21.15 38.24
N GLN A 31 4.99 21.33 39.49
CA GLN A 31 6.26 20.79 39.99
C GLN A 31 6.23 19.27 40.24
N ALA A 32 5.06 18.68 40.48
CA ALA A 32 4.88 17.23 40.56
C ALA A 32 4.95 16.56 39.18
N TYR A 33 4.54 17.28 38.13
CA TYR A 33 4.58 16.82 36.74
C TYR A 33 6.00 16.88 36.15
N GLU A 34 6.79 17.91 36.49
CA GLU A 34 8.21 18.05 36.09
C GLU A 34 9.10 16.93 36.66
N ARG A 35 8.91 16.53 37.93
CA ARG A 35 9.67 15.42 38.53
C ARG A 35 9.31 14.05 37.96
N ALA A 36 8.08 13.88 37.46
CA ALA A 36 7.65 12.65 36.79
C ALA A 36 8.18 12.56 35.35
N THR A 37 8.46 13.71 34.69
CA THR A 37 9.02 13.77 33.34
C THR A 37 10.54 13.61 33.32
N GLU A 38 11.27 14.06 34.35
CA GLU A 38 12.72 13.81 34.47
C GLU A 38 13.06 12.32 34.70
N ALA A 39 12.18 11.55 35.33
CA ALA A 39 12.35 10.11 35.51
C ALA A 39 12.10 9.29 34.22
N ALA A 40 11.42 9.86 33.23
CA ALA A 40 11.03 9.17 31.99
C ALA A 40 11.96 9.46 30.80
N VAL A 41 12.93 10.38 30.93
CA VAL A 41 13.83 10.78 29.85
C VAL A 41 15.28 10.48 30.21
N SER A 42 15.67 9.22 30.04
CA SER A 42 17.08 8.84 29.84
C SER A 42 17.22 8.09 28.51
N PRO A 43 17.96 8.62 27.52
CA PRO A 43 18.22 7.90 26.29
C PRO A 43 19.38 6.92 26.54
N LYS A 44 19.08 5.63 26.73
CA LYS A 44 20.10 4.57 26.56
C LYS A 44 20.07 4.10 25.10
N GLN A 45 21.00 4.62 24.31
CA GLN A 45 21.48 3.92 23.12
C GLN A 45 22.10 2.60 23.58
N ALA A 46 21.44 1.48 23.28
CA ALA A 46 21.94 0.15 23.53
C ALA A 46 22.23 -0.55 22.19
N ALA A 47 23.39 -1.18 22.10
CA ALA A 47 23.70 -2.12 21.03
C ALA A 47 22.67 -3.26 21.02
N ALA A 48 22.27 -3.69 19.83
CA ALA A 48 21.21 -4.67 19.63
C ALA A 48 21.50 -6.00 20.34
N THR A 49 20.52 -6.50 21.07
CA THR A 49 20.56 -7.80 21.74
C THR A 49 20.23 -8.95 20.78
N PRO A 50 20.56 -10.22 21.09
CA PRO A 50 20.15 -11.37 20.28
C PRO A 50 18.63 -11.48 20.04
N GLN A 51 17.82 -10.96 20.97
CA GLN A 51 16.36 -10.81 20.79
C GLN A 51 15.98 -9.77 19.73
N ASP A 52 16.71 -8.66 19.61
CA ASP A 52 16.52 -7.69 18.52
C ASP A 52 16.86 -8.30 17.15
N ILE A 53 17.82 -9.24 17.09
CA ILE A 53 18.17 -9.96 15.86
C ILE A 53 17.08 -10.99 15.49
N GLN A 54 16.47 -11.65 16.49
CA GLN A 54 15.34 -12.56 16.29
C GLN A 54 14.08 -11.80 15.85
N GLN A 55 13.74 -10.69 16.51
CA GLN A 55 12.64 -9.82 16.09
C GLN A 55 12.88 -9.17 14.72
N ARG A 56 14.13 -8.82 14.38
CA ARG A 56 14.52 -8.39 13.02
C ARG A 56 14.35 -9.48 11.95
N ARG A 57 14.43 -10.76 12.32
CA ARG A 57 14.19 -11.90 11.42
C ARG A 57 12.71 -12.24 11.26
N GLU A 58 11.89 -11.92 12.27
CA GLU A 58 10.43 -12.00 12.26
C GLU A 58 9.77 -10.70 11.73
N TYR A 59 10.52 -9.89 10.96
CA TYR A 59 10.03 -8.63 10.40
C TYR A 59 8.89 -8.88 9.42
N VAL A 60 7.72 -8.38 9.81
CA VAL A 60 6.47 -8.58 9.10
C VAL A 60 5.76 -7.24 8.95
N LEU A 61 5.07 -7.05 7.83
CA LEU A 61 4.21 -5.89 7.60
C LEU A 61 2.75 -6.35 7.63
N GLU A 62 1.94 -5.66 8.42
CA GLU A 62 0.49 -5.89 8.44
C GLU A 62 -0.13 -5.27 7.18
N VAL A 63 -1.04 -6.00 6.52
CA VAL A 63 -1.83 -5.48 5.41
C VAL A 63 -3.11 -4.87 5.97
N LEU A 64 -3.20 -3.55 6.00
CA LEU A 64 -4.35 -2.80 6.51
C LEU A 64 -5.40 -2.49 5.43
N GLY A 65 -4.97 -2.50 4.18
CA GLY A 65 -5.78 -2.18 3.01
C GLY A 65 -5.31 -3.02 1.84
N LEU A 66 -6.27 -3.56 1.08
CA LEU A 66 -6.01 -4.31 -0.15
C LEU A 66 -6.98 -3.83 -1.22
N GLY A 67 -6.46 -3.54 -2.40
CA GLY A 67 -7.23 -3.32 -3.61
C GLY A 67 -6.65 -4.15 -4.75
N VAL A 68 -7.45 -5.01 -5.37
CA VAL A 68 -7.00 -5.82 -6.50
C VAL A 68 -8.01 -5.82 -7.64
N THR A 69 -7.51 -5.64 -8.86
CA THR A 69 -8.26 -5.75 -10.10
C THR A 69 -7.54 -6.64 -11.11
N LEU A 70 -8.32 -7.43 -11.84
CA LEU A 70 -7.87 -8.20 -12.99
C LEU A 70 -8.99 -8.20 -14.02
N ASP A 71 -8.80 -7.52 -15.14
CA ASP A 71 -9.85 -7.30 -16.14
C ASP A 71 -11.17 -6.85 -15.45
N LYS A 72 -12.19 -7.69 -15.50
CA LYS A 72 -13.52 -7.46 -14.92
C LYS A 72 -13.61 -7.71 -13.42
N TYR A 73 -12.67 -8.44 -12.84
CA TYR A 73 -12.75 -8.87 -11.44
C TYR A 73 -12.24 -7.80 -10.49
N ARG A 74 -12.89 -7.71 -9.33
CA ARG A 74 -12.54 -6.86 -8.20
C ARG A 74 -12.52 -7.69 -6.93
N GLN A 75 -11.48 -7.55 -6.11
CA GLN A 75 -11.48 -8.01 -4.73
C GLN A 75 -12.01 -9.46 -4.58
N ALA A 76 -13.05 -9.69 -3.77
CA ALA A 76 -13.68 -11.00 -3.56
C ALA A 76 -14.04 -11.76 -4.85
N TRP A 77 -14.49 -11.06 -5.90
CA TRP A 77 -14.87 -11.70 -7.16
C TRP A 77 -13.68 -12.32 -7.89
N LEU A 78 -12.47 -11.77 -7.71
CA LEU A 78 -11.25 -12.38 -8.24
C LEU A 78 -10.99 -13.72 -7.53
N TRP A 79 -11.07 -13.74 -6.20
CA TRP A 79 -10.92 -14.96 -5.42
C TRP A 79 -11.97 -16.01 -5.81
N ASP A 80 -13.24 -15.63 -5.87
CA ASP A 80 -14.33 -16.53 -6.23
C ASP A 80 -14.15 -17.12 -7.64
N ALA A 81 -13.68 -16.32 -8.60
CA ALA A 81 -13.39 -16.80 -9.95
C ALA A 81 -12.21 -17.77 -9.97
N LEU A 82 -11.20 -17.58 -9.10
CA LEU A 82 -10.07 -18.50 -8.97
C LEU A 82 -10.47 -19.82 -8.31
N GLN A 83 -11.41 -19.80 -7.36
CA GLN A 83 -11.91 -21.01 -6.72
C GLN A 83 -12.93 -21.78 -7.56
N LYS A 84 -13.66 -21.08 -8.44
CA LYS A 84 -14.58 -21.71 -9.39
C LYS A 84 -13.84 -22.23 -10.61
N GLY A 85 -14.29 -23.39 -11.11
CA GLY A 85 -13.71 -24.01 -12.31
C GLY A 85 -12.45 -24.84 -12.04
N SER A 86 -11.73 -25.16 -13.10
CA SER A 86 -10.54 -26.01 -13.06
C SER A 86 -9.27 -25.20 -12.72
N ALA A 87 -8.33 -25.82 -12.01
CA ALA A 87 -6.99 -25.27 -11.78
C ALA A 87 -6.20 -25.02 -13.09
N TYR A 88 -6.68 -25.55 -14.22
CA TYR A 88 -6.03 -25.48 -15.52
C TYR A 88 -6.68 -24.51 -16.51
N THR A 89 -7.74 -23.79 -16.12
CA THR A 89 -8.49 -22.91 -17.03
C THR A 89 -8.32 -21.44 -16.66
N SER A 90 -8.03 -20.62 -17.67
CA SER A 90 -7.97 -19.17 -17.54
C SER A 90 -9.31 -18.60 -17.06
N ILE A 91 -9.26 -17.64 -16.13
CA ILE A 91 -10.44 -16.88 -15.68
C ILE A 91 -10.72 -15.65 -16.57
N ARG A 92 -9.83 -15.33 -17.49
CA ARG A 92 -10.01 -14.21 -18.43
C ARG A 92 -11.21 -14.45 -19.33
N GLU A 93 -11.82 -13.36 -19.78
CA GLU A 93 -12.88 -13.42 -20.78
C GLU A 93 -12.35 -13.99 -22.11
N GLN A 94 -13.06 -14.98 -22.65
CA GLN A 94 -12.69 -15.69 -23.88
C GLN A 94 -13.54 -15.25 -25.09
N ASP A 95 -14.61 -14.50 -24.88
CA ASP A 95 -15.39 -13.90 -25.96
C ASP A 95 -14.83 -12.53 -26.36
N PRO A 96 -14.26 -12.37 -27.58
CA PRO A 96 -13.75 -11.09 -28.05
C PRO A 96 -14.83 -10.00 -28.13
N LYS A 97 -16.12 -10.35 -28.23
CA LYS A 97 -17.24 -9.40 -28.30
C LYS A 97 -17.59 -8.79 -26.94
N LYS A 98 -17.15 -9.40 -25.84
CA LYS A 98 -17.33 -8.85 -24.48
C LYS A 98 -16.30 -7.76 -24.15
N TYR A 99 -15.28 -7.60 -24.98
CA TYR A 99 -14.36 -6.46 -24.92
C TYR A 99 -14.90 -5.28 -25.76
N PRO A 100 -14.63 -4.02 -25.36
CA PRO A 100 -15.01 -2.85 -26.16
C PRO A 100 -14.47 -2.91 -27.58
N TRP A 101 -15.22 -2.36 -28.53
CA TRP A 101 -14.76 -2.31 -29.91
C TRP A 101 -13.59 -1.33 -30.10
N SER A 102 -13.67 -0.10 -29.59
CA SER A 102 -12.61 0.89 -29.82
C SER A 102 -11.38 0.61 -28.96
N GLY A 103 -10.20 1.05 -29.41
CA GLY A 103 -8.97 0.99 -28.60
C GLY A 103 -9.01 1.93 -27.38
N GLU A 104 -9.64 3.10 -27.54
CA GLU A 104 -9.79 4.11 -26.49
C GLU A 104 -10.71 3.64 -25.36
N ASP A 105 -11.84 2.97 -25.68
CA ASP A 105 -12.71 2.40 -24.64
C ASP A 105 -12.02 1.27 -23.87
N LYS A 106 -11.14 0.50 -24.53
CA LYS A 106 -10.33 -0.53 -23.85
C LYS A 106 -9.37 0.11 -22.85
N ASP A 107 -8.68 1.18 -23.28
CA ASP A 107 -7.75 1.94 -22.44
C ASP A 107 -8.47 2.60 -21.25
N GLY A 108 -9.55 3.33 -21.54
CA GLY A 108 -10.38 3.98 -20.53
C GLY A 108 -10.93 3.00 -19.48
N ARG A 109 -11.41 1.82 -19.90
CA ARG A 109 -11.82 0.77 -18.95
C ARG A 109 -10.66 0.26 -18.11
N GLY A 110 -9.48 0.05 -18.70
CA GLY A 110 -8.26 -0.34 -18.00
C GLY A 110 -7.87 0.69 -16.93
N GLY A 111 -7.90 1.97 -17.27
CA GLY A 111 -7.65 3.07 -16.34
C GLY A 111 -8.65 3.10 -15.17
N THR A 112 -9.96 2.98 -15.44
CA THR A 112 -10.98 2.86 -14.38
C THR A 112 -10.70 1.66 -13.49
N ARG A 113 -10.35 0.50 -14.07
CA ARG A 113 -10.00 -0.72 -13.31
C ARG A 113 -8.81 -0.51 -12.39
N ALA A 114 -7.79 0.23 -12.82
CA ALA A 114 -6.63 0.54 -11.98
C ALA A 114 -7.01 1.48 -10.81
N TYR A 115 -7.83 2.50 -11.07
CA TYR A 115 -8.32 3.40 -10.01
C TYR A 115 -9.29 2.73 -9.04
N ASP A 116 -10.09 1.75 -9.48
CA ASP A 116 -10.91 0.94 -8.58
C ASP A 116 -10.02 0.20 -7.55
N ALA A 117 -8.87 -0.35 -7.96
CA ALA A 117 -7.93 -0.97 -7.01
C ALA A 117 -7.36 0.08 -6.05
N LEU A 118 -6.98 1.25 -6.54
CA LEU A 118 -6.46 2.33 -5.70
C LEU A 118 -7.47 2.74 -4.62
N GLU A 119 -8.72 2.95 -5.00
CA GLU A 119 -9.78 3.37 -4.09
C GLU A 119 -10.14 2.25 -3.09
N ASN A 120 -10.24 1.00 -3.55
CA ASN A 120 -10.48 -0.14 -2.66
C ASN A 120 -9.37 -0.31 -1.61
N GLY A 121 -8.11 -0.04 -1.99
CA GLY A 121 -6.94 -0.21 -1.11
C GLY A 121 -6.73 0.93 -0.11
N ILE A 122 -6.83 2.19 -0.56
CA ILE A 122 -6.31 3.34 0.21
C ILE A 122 -7.43 4.20 0.84
N ASN A 123 -8.64 4.24 0.28
CA ASN A 123 -9.66 5.26 0.59
C ASN A 123 -10.04 5.38 2.09
N SER A 124 -9.93 4.29 2.86
CA SER A 124 -10.23 4.33 4.31
C SER A 124 -9.06 4.70 5.21
N THR A 125 -7.90 5.02 4.66
CA THR A 125 -6.76 5.46 5.48
C THR A 125 -6.97 6.90 5.97
N PRO A 126 -6.34 7.29 7.09
CA PRO A 126 -6.36 8.68 7.55
C PRO A 126 -6.02 9.69 6.44
N LEU A 127 -6.92 10.67 6.26
CA LEU A 127 -6.71 11.80 5.36
C LEU A 127 -5.72 12.81 5.94
N PHE A 128 -5.24 13.77 5.15
CA PHE A 128 -4.41 14.89 5.64
C PHE A 128 -3.12 14.47 6.38
N TRP A 129 -2.49 13.40 5.92
CA TRP A 129 -1.18 12.96 6.39
C TRP A 129 -0.29 12.60 5.20
N GLY A 130 1.01 12.84 5.35
CA GLY A 130 2.01 12.54 4.31
C GLY A 130 2.19 11.06 4.11
N LEU A 131 1.49 10.49 3.14
CA LEU A 131 1.47 9.06 2.83
C LEU A 131 2.58 8.72 1.83
N PRO A 132 3.63 7.98 2.22
CA PRO A 132 4.63 7.47 1.28
C PRO A 132 4.00 6.51 0.28
N SER A 133 4.31 6.68 -1.00
CA SER A 133 3.72 5.90 -2.10
C SER A 133 4.81 5.27 -2.97
N PHE A 134 4.85 3.94 -2.99
CA PHE A 134 5.75 3.11 -3.79
C PHE A 134 5.02 2.60 -5.02
N TYR A 135 5.71 2.58 -6.17
CA TYR A 135 5.13 2.16 -7.44
C TYR A 135 5.97 1.12 -8.17
N ALA A 136 5.33 0.04 -8.61
CA ALA A 136 5.87 -0.90 -9.58
C ALA A 136 5.10 -0.81 -10.91
N GLY A 137 5.81 -0.70 -12.02
CA GLY A 137 5.20 -0.63 -13.35
C GLY A 137 6.10 -1.19 -14.43
N ALA A 138 5.58 -1.25 -15.66
CA ALA A 138 6.35 -1.74 -16.81
C ALA A 138 7.50 -0.79 -17.18
N ALA A 139 8.56 -1.35 -17.75
CA ALA A 139 9.68 -0.59 -18.28
C ALA A 139 9.23 0.42 -19.36
N ILE A 140 9.84 1.60 -19.36
CA ILE A 140 9.70 2.59 -20.43
C ILE A 140 10.72 2.24 -21.50
N LEU A 141 10.24 1.95 -22.71
CA LEU A 141 11.08 1.60 -23.85
C LEU A 141 11.55 2.82 -24.64
N ASP A 142 10.82 3.94 -24.54
CA ASP A 142 11.23 5.21 -25.11
C ASP A 142 12.35 5.86 -24.28
N PRO A 143 13.54 6.10 -24.84
CA PRO A 143 14.60 6.82 -24.15
C PRO A 143 14.21 8.25 -23.75
N ASP A 144 13.38 8.94 -24.54
CA ASP A 144 12.98 10.32 -24.28
C ASP A 144 11.90 10.44 -23.19
N GLY A 145 11.16 9.34 -22.98
CA GLY A 145 10.15 9.17 -21.93
C GLY A 145 10.70 8.66 -20.59
N GLN A 146 12.02 8.49 -20.45
CA GLN A 146 12.60 8.05 -19.19
C GLN A 146 12.32 9.05 -18.06
N PRO A 147 12.12 8.58 -16.82
CA PRO A 147 11.84 9.44 -15.67
C PRO A 147 12.94 10.46 -15.45
N ARG A 148 12.57 11.68 -15.06
CA ARG A 148 13.50 12.78 -14.79
C ARG A 148 13.41 13.18 -13.33
N LEU A 149 14.44 13.86 -12.81
CA LEU A 149 14.45 14.34 -11.43
C LEU A 149 13.26 15.27 -11.14
N ASN A 150 12.86 16.08 -12.12
CA ASN A 150 11.73 17.00 -12.05
C ASN A 150 10.38 16.37 -12.47
N GLU A 151 10.37 15.08 -12.82
CA GLU A 151 9.19 14.31 -13.21
C GLU A 151 9.33 12.86 -12.70
N PRO A 152 9.27 12.66 -11.37
CA PRO A 152 9.36 11.34 -10.77
C PRO A 152 8.09 10.53 -11.06
N ILE A 153 8.22 9.20 -11.03
CA ILE A 153 7.10 8.30 -11.31
C ILE A 153 6.22 8.17 -10.06
N ALA A 154 5.08 8.87 -10.08
CA ALA A 154 4.06 8.77 -9.05
C ALA A 154 3.09 7.58 -9.26
N GLY A 155 3.12 6.91 -10.41
CA GLY A 155 2.22 5.80 -10.73
C GLY A 155 0.74 6.19 -10.60
N LEU A 156 -0.09 5.33 -9.99
CA LEU A 156 -1.53 5.58 -9.87
C LEU A 156 -1.87 6.84 -9.06
N VAL A 157 -1.05 7.21 -8.07
CA VAL A 157 -1.33 8.39 -7.24
C VAL A 157 -1.10 9.71 -7.98
N ALA A 158 -0.51 9.68 -9.18
CA ALA A 158 -0.51 10.82 -10.11
C ALA A 158 -1.94 11.34 -10.37
N GLY A 159 -2.90 10.43 -10.49
CA GLY A 159 -4.32 10.72 -10.72
C GLY A 159 -5.16 10.78 -9.44
N ALA A 160 -4.55 11.07 -8.28
CA ALA A 160 -5.26 11.03 -6.99
C ALA A 160 -6.53 11.91 -6.97
N VAL A 161 -6.51 13.10 -7.58
CA VAL A 161 -7.69 13.97 -7.62
C VAL A 161 -8.81 13.36 -8.45
N THR A 162 -8.49 12.82 -9.62
CA THR A 162 -9.45 12.19 -10.53
C THR A 162 -9.99 10.86 -10.01
N SER A 163 -9.24 10.19 -9.13
CA SER A 163 -9.58 8.88 -8.56
C SER A 163 -10.27 8.97 -7.19
N GLY A 164 -10.81 10.14 -6.81
CA GLY A 164 -11.46 10.34 -5.50
C GLY A 164 -10.49 10.41 -4.30
N MET A 165 -9.18 10.33 -4.53
CA MET A 165 -8.13 10.29 -3.52
C MET A 165 -7.51 11.67 -3.23
N GLY A 166 -8.09 12.77 -3.72
CA GLY A 166 -7.53 14.13 -3.64
C GLY A 166 -7.36 14.73 -2.23
N TRP A 167 -7.76 13.99 -1.20
CA TRP A 167 -7.62 14.34 0.22
C TRP A 167 -6.43 13.64 0.91
N HIS A 168 -5.82 12.67 0.24
CA HIS A 168 -4.58 12.02 0.67
C HIS A 168 -3.38 12.82 0.16
N LEU A 169 -2.38 13.01 1.02
CA LEU A 169 -1.19 13.81 0.70
C LEU A 169 -0.04 12.85 0.36
N PHE A 170 0.08 12.47 -0.91
CA PHE A 170 1.05 11.45 -1.32
C PHE A 170 2.46 12.03 -1.46
N SER A 171 3.46 11.27 -1.01
CA SER A 171 4.86 11.54 -1.34
C SER A 171 5.43 10.37 -2.15
N VAL A 172 6.10 10.68 -3.26
CA VAL A 172 6.70 9.68 -4.14
C VAL A 172 7.91 9.07 -3.43
N ALA A 173 7.74 7.82 -3.01
CA ALA A 173 8.78 6.97 -2.44
C ALA A 173 9.48 6.20 -3.60
N PRO A 174 10.43 5.30 -3.31
CA PRO A 174 11.04 4.47 -4.33
C PRO A 174 10.02 3.80 -5.26
N TRP A 175 10.35 3.75 -6.54
CA TRP A 175 9.57 3.10 -7.58
C TRP A 175 10.50 2.26 -8.47
N ARG A 176 9.93 1.28 -9.17
CA ARG A 176 10.65 0.39 -10.08
C ARG A 176 9.86 0.20 -11.37
N LEU A 177 10.54 0.40 -12.50
CA LEU A 177 9.99 0.18 -13.83
C LEU A 177 10.76 -0.95 -14.51
N ASP A 178 10.18 -2.15 -14.51
CA ASP A 178 10.81 -3.37 -15.03
C ASP A 178 9.72 -4.40 -15.41
N GLU A 179 10.08 -5.51 -16.06
CA GLU A 179 9.18 -6.65 -16.22
C GLU A 179 9.03 -7.46 -14.90
N HIS A 180 10.02 -7.36 -14.02
CA HIS A 180 10.13 -8.05 -12.74
C HIS A 180 10.51 -7.08 -11.61
N PRO A 181 9.70 -6.05 -11.30
CA PRO A 181 10.00 -5.03 -10.29
C PRO A 181 9.82 -5.53 -8.84
N ASP A 182 10.00 -6.83 -8.61
CA ASP A 182 9.70 -7.53 -7.36
C ASP A 182 10.59 -7.02 -6.21
N ASP A 183 11.82 -6.62 -6.54
CA ASP A 183 12.84 -6.08 -5.60
C ASP A 183 12.40 -4.78 -4.90
N LEU A 184 11.36 -4.10 -5.42
CA LEU A 184 10.75 -2.94 -4.79
C LEU A 184 10.30 -3.23 -3.36
N LEU A 185 9.90 -4.47 -3.04
CA LEU A 185 9.53 -4.83 -1.68
C LEU A 185 10.70 -4.69 -0.70
N ASN A 186 11.95 -4.95 -1.10
CA ASN A 186 13.09 -4.68 -0.21
C ASN A 186 13.14 -3.19 0.16
N ALA A 187 12.94 -2.32 -0.83
CA ALA A 187 12.92 -0.87 -0.60
C ALA A 187 11.78 -0.46 0.37
N VAL A 188 10.64 -1.17 0.36
CA VAL A 188 9.56 -0.94 1.35
C VAL A 188 10.02 -1.30 2.77
N PHE A 189 10.61 -2.49 2.96
CA PHE A 189 11.10 -2.91 4.27
C PHE A 189 12.22 -1.98 4.78
N ASP A 190 13.19 -1.67 3.93
CA ASP A 190 14.31 -0.79 4.25
C ASP A 190 13.83 0.65 4.57
N PHE A 191 12.74 1.09 3.95
CA PHE A 191 12.10 2.38 4.26
C PHE A 191 11.50 2.40 5.67
N PHE A 192 10.83 1.33 6.11
CA PHE A 192 10.36 1.23 7.49
C PHE A 192 11.52 1.24 8.48
N ASP A 193 12.65 0.62 8.15
CA ASP A 193 13.86 0.62 8.98
C ASP A 193 14.48 2.02 9.08
N ALA A 194 14.50 2.77 7.97
CA ALA A 194 15.04 4.13 7.92
C ALA A 194 14.12 5.19 8.56
N HIS A 195 12.81 4.94 8.60
CA HIS A 195 11.80 5.89 9.09
C HIS A 195 10.93 5.27 10.20
N PRO A 196 11.43 5.18 11.45
CA PRO A 196 10.77 4.47 12.54
C PRO A 196 9.45 5.09 12.99
N ASP A 197 9.18 6.35 12.63
CA ASP A 197 7.93 7.06 12.90
C ASP A 197 6.85 6.83 11.83
N VAL A 198 7.15 6.21 10.69
CA VAL A 198 6.14 5.93 9.65
C VAL A 198 5.27 4.73 10.05
N PRO A 199 3.95 4.88 10.19
CA PRO A 199 3.05 3.79 10.55
C PRO A 199 2.62 2.92 9.38
N TYR A 200 2.48 3.49 8.17
CA TYR A 200 2.10 2.74 6.99
C TYR A 200 2.56 3.42 5.69
N VAL A 201 2.62 2.64 4.62
CA VAL A 201 2.93 3.10 3.26
C VAL A 201 1.89 2.55 2.29
N ALA A 202 1.71 3.23 1.16
CA ALA A 202 0.98 2.72 0.02
C ALA A 202 1.96 2.06 -0.96
N LEU A 203 1.72 0.81 -1.32
CA LEU A 203 2.42 0.10 -2.38
C LEU A 203 1.41 -0.23 -3.47
N HIS A 204 1.67 0.20 -4.70
CA HIS A 204 0.80 -0.13 -5.83
C HIS A 204 1.61 -0.60 -7.03
N ALA A 205 1.05 -1.57 -7.75
CA ALA A 205 1.62 -2.18 -8.92
C ALA A 205 0.56 -2.22 -10.02
N GLU A 206 0.90 -1.77 -11.22
CA GLU A 206 -0.01 -1.77 -12.37
C GLU A 206 0.73 -2.18 -13.65
N ASP A 207 0.08 -3.01 -14.44
CA ASP A 207 0.46 -3.27 -15.82
C ASP A 207 -0.78 -3.57 -16.67
N SER A 208 -0.84 -2.94 -17.84
CA SER A 208 -1.96 -3.07 -18.75
C SER A 208 -1.52 -2.79 -20.20
N PRO A 209 -2.30 -3.24 -21.20
CA PRO A 209 -2.03 -2.87 -22.59
C PRO A 209 -1.96 -1.35 -22.80
N GLY A 210 -2.79 -0.59 -22.10
CA GLY A 210 -2.86 0.87 -22.19
C GLY A 210 -1.62 1.55 -21.63
N SER A 211 -1.23 1.19 -20.40
CA SER A 211 -0.01 1.74 -19.79
C SER A 211 1.26 1.27 -20.49
N ARG A 212 1.25 0.12 -21.19
CA ARG A 212 2.35 -0.27 -22.07
C ARG A 212 2.36 0.49 -23.37
N ASP A 213 1.21 0.86 -23.94
CA ASP A 213 1.13 1.64 -25.19
C ASP A 213 1.73 3.04 -25.04
N SER A 214 1.57 3.68 -23.87
CA SER A 214 2.21 4.96 -23.56
C SER A 214 3.72 4.88 -23.32
N ARG A 215 4.25 3.66 -23.14
CA ARG A 215 5.67 3.39 -22.79
C ARG A 215 6.48 2.77 -23.94
N ARG A 216 5.90 2.64 -25.14
CA ARG A 216 6.58 2.07 -26.32
C ARG A 216 7.47 3.11 -27.00
N LEU A 217 8.36 2.62 -27.86
CA LEU A 217 9.15 3.47 -28.76
C LEU A 217 8.23 4.32 -29.66
N PRO A 218 8.62 5.57 -29.99
CA PRO A 218 7.89 6.42 -30.93
C PRO A 218 7.63 5.70 -32.27
N GLY A 219 6.38 5.77 -32.75
CA GLY A 219 5.97 5.13 -34.00
C GLY A 219 5.74 3.62 -33.93
N ALA A 220 5.94 2.98 -32.76
CA ALA A 220 5.57 1.58 -32.58
C ALA A 220 4.05 1.38 -32.74
N LYS A 221 3.64 0.25 -33.32
CA LYS A 221 2.22 -0.11 -33.39
C LYS A 221 1.65 -0.22 -31.97
N LYS A 222 0.50 0.43 -31.76
CA LYS A 222 -0.30 0.30 -30.53
C LYS A 222 -0.82 -1.12 -30.38
N LYS A 223 -0.87 -1.60 -29.14
CA LYS A 223 -1.53 -2.84 -28.74
C LYS A 223 -3.04 -2.68 -28.71
N LEU A 224 -3.52 -1.51 -28.28
CA LEU A 224 -4.93 -1.17 -28.25
C LEU A 224 -5.36 -0.57 -29.60
N ILE A 225 -6.13 -1.34 -30.35
CA ILE A 225 -6.68 -0.99 -31.66
C ILE A 225 -8.20 -1.20 -31.70
N ASN A 226 -8.83 -0.67 -32.76
CA ASN A 226 -10.25 -0.91 -33.00
C ASN A 226 -10.48 -2.35 -33.50
N GLY A 227 -11.55 -2.97 -33.02
CA GLY A 227 -11.94 -4.34 -33.34
C GLY A 227 -12.27 -5.17 -32.10
N TYR A 228 -12.99 -6.27 -32.33
CA TYR A 228 -13.27 -7.29 -31.32
C TYR A 228 -12.14 -8.30 -31.28
N TYR A 229 -11.37 -8.28 -30.20
CA TYR A 229 -10.31 -9.24 -29.93
C TYR A 229 -10.06 -9.30 -28.42
N ILE A 230 -9.45 -10.39 -27.97
CA ILE A 230 -8.98 -10.54 -26.59
C ILE A 230 -7.60 -9.87 -26.50
N PRO A 231 -7.39 -8.87 -25.65
CA PRO A 231 -6.06 -8.29 -25.43
C PRO A 231 -5.02 -9.36 -25.07
N ASP A 232 -3.80 -9.21 -25.55
CA ASP A 232 -2.72 -10.18 -25.34
C ASP A 232 -2.36 -10.38 -23.85
N MET A 233 -2.56 -9.33 -23.05
CA MET A 233 -2.47 -9.34 -21.60
C MET A 233 -3.70 -8.72 -20.95
N PRO A 234 -4.07 -9.14 -19.73
CA PRO A 234 -5.10 -8.47 -18.95
C PRO A 234 -4.61 -7.09 -18.49
N ASP A 235 -5.54 -6.23 -18.11
CA ASP A 235 -5.22 -5.18 -17.14
C ASP A 235 -5.14 -5.80 -15.73
N ALA A 236 -4.07 -5.49 -15.00
CA ALA A 236 -3.82 -6.03 -13.67
C ALA A 236 -3.32 -4.92 -12.75
N THR A 237 -3.93 -4.82 -11.57
CA THR A 237 -3.53 -3.84 -10.55
C THR A 237 -3.66 -4.43 -9.16
N ALA A 238 -2.62 -4.26 -8.35
CA ALA A 238 -2.62 -4.62 -6.93
C ALA A 238 -2.15 -3.44 -6.09
N VAL A 239 -2.85 -3.15 -5.01
CA VAL A 239 -2.64 -2.02 -4.11
C VAL A 239 -2.69 -2.52 -2.67
N PHE A 240 -1.68 -2.15 -1.88
CA PHE A 240 -1.54 -2.54 -0.49
C PHE A 240 -1.30 -1.30 0.38
N ILE A 241 -1.93 -1.29 1.55
CA ILE A 241 -1.48 -0.49 2.69
C ILE A 241 -0.70 -1.42 3.60
N LEU A 242 0.62 -1.29 3.58
CA LEU A 242 1.54 -2.08 4.41
C LEU A 242 1.89 -1.25 5.64
N ALA A 243 1.86 -1.88 6.81
CA ALA A 243 1.92 -1.13 8.07
C ALA A 243 2.70 -1.82 9.19
N ARG A 244 3.11 -0.96 10.12
CA ARG A 244 3.64 -1.26 11.44
C ARG A 244 2.74 -0.53 12.43
N ARG A 245 1.62 -1.17 12.77
CA ARG A 245 0.50 -0.56 13.50
C ARG A 245 0.94 0.02 14.84
N GLU A 246 1.92 -0.59 15.50
CA GLU A 246 2.44 -0.13 16.79
C GLU A 246 3.11 1.26 16.74
N ARG A 247 3.48 1.77 15.56
CA ARG A 247 4.17 3.05 15.42
C ARG A 247 3.27 4.27 15.63
N VAL A 248 1.96 4.09 15.71
CA VAL A 248 1.02 5.17 16.04
C VAL A 248 0.86 5.39 17.55
N GLU A 249 1.29 4.42 18.37
CA GLU A 249 1.10 4.48 19.82
C GLU A 249 1.72 5.73 20.48
N PRO A 250 2.91 6.20 20.07
CA PRO A 250 3.46 7.46 20.58
C PRO A 250 2.62 8.71 20.27
N LEU A 251 1.73 8.66 19.27
CA LEU A 251 0.86 9.79 18.90
C LEU A 251 -0.37 9.91 19.81
N ARG A 252 -0.81 8.80 20.42
CA ARG A 252 -2.08 8.74 21.16
C ARG A 252 -2.23 9.79 22.28
N PRO A 253 -1.20 10.11 23.08
CA PRO A 253 -1.32 11.14 24.11
C PRO A 253 -1.53 12.56 23.56
N TYR A 254 -1.23 12.77 22.28
CA TYR A 254 -1.25 14.08 21.62
C TYR A 254 -2.34 14.19 20.55
N VAL A 255 -3.28 13.25 20.51
CA VAL A 255 -4.45 13.40 19.63
C VAL A 255 -5.27 14.59 20.08
N TRP A 256 -5.86 15.28 19.11
CA TRP A 256 -6.53 16.55 19.36
C TRP A 256 -7.80 16.67 18.52
N GLU A 257 -8.68 17.58 18.92
CA GLU A 257 -9.93 17.82 18.21
C GLU A 257 -9.66 18.70 16.98
N ASP A 258 -9.89 18.17 15.79
CA ASP A 258 -9.94 18.96 14.54
C ASP A 258 -11.27 18.67 13.83
N PRO A 259 -12.38 19.27 14.29
CA PRO A 259 -13.71 18.95 13.77
C PRO A 259 -13.77 19.18 12.26
N GLN A 260 -14.24 18.18 11.49
CA GLN A 260 -14.31 18.24 10.03
C GLN A 260 -12.95 18.52 9.35
N HIS A 261 -11.85 18.18 10.02
CA HIS A 261 -10.49 18.43 9.52
C HIS A 261 -10.22 19.90 9.14
N GLN A 262 -10.79 20.87 9.86
CA GLN A 262 -10.68 22.29 9.51
C GLN A 262 -9.22 22.74 9.39
N PHE A 263 -8.36 22.37 10.32
CA PHE A 263 -6.93 22.71 10.27
C PHE A 263 -6.20 21.82 9.26
N GLY A 264 -6.42 20.51 9.28
CA GLY A 264 -5.80 19.56 8.36
C GLY A 264 -6.06 19.93 6.89
N GLN A 265 -7.28 20.34 6.57
CA GLN A 265 -7.67 20.80 5.24
C GLN A 265 -7.15 22.21 4.93
N LYS A 266 -7.41 23.20 5.79
CA LYS A 266 -7.16 24.61 5.43
C LYS A 266 -5.70 25.01 5.54
N GLN A 267 -4.92 24.36 6.39
CA GLN A 267 -3.51 24.68 6.61
C GLN A 267 -2.60 23.62 6.01
N PHE A 268 -2.80 22.35 6.38
CA PHE A 268 -1.83 21.31 6.03
C PHE A 268 -1.96 20.84 4.58
N ARG A 269 -3.19 20.62 4.08
CA ARG A 269 -3.43 20.32 2.66
C ARG A 269 -3.15 21.51 1.75
N ALA A 270 -3.43 22.74 2.20
CA ALA A 270 -3.05 23.94 1.45
C ALA A 270 -1.53 24.00 1.23
N MET A 271 -0.73 23.77 2.29
CA MET A 271 0.73 23.66 2.18
C MET A 271 1.15 22.59 1.17
N TYR A 272 0.48 21.43 1.16
CA TYR A 272 0.78 20.37 0.20
C TYR A 272 0.50 20.78 -1.26
N PHE A 273 -0.60 21.48 -1.55
CA PHE A 273 -0.85 22.03 -2.90
C PHE A 273 0.15 23.11 -3.28
N ASP A 274 0.46 24.03 -2.38
CA ASP A 274 1.49 25.05 -2.59
C ASP A 274 2.84 24.40 -2.91
N LEU A 275 3.18 23.32 -2.20
CA LEU A 275 4.36 22.50 -2.50
C LEU A 275 4.28 21.95 -3.92
N MET A 276 3.23 21.21 -4.29
CA MET A 276 3.09 20.64 -5.65
C MET A 276 3.20 21.70 -6.75
N GLN A 277 2.64 22.89 -6.54
CA GLN A 277 2.72 24.03 -7.46
C GLN A 277 4.07 24.74 -7.44
N SER A 278 4.86 24.63 -6.38
CA SER A 278 6.21 25.23 -6.33
C SER A 278 7.27 24.35 -6.99
N LEU A 279 7.02 23.05 -7.13
CA LEU A 279 8.01 22.09 -7.58
C LEU A 279 8.37 22.26 -9.07
N PRO A 280 9.65 22.05 -9.45
CA PRO A 280 10.07 22.03 -10.84
C PRO A 280 9.33 20.95 -11.62
N SER A 281 9.00 21.26 -12.88
CA SER A 281 8.44 20.30 -13.84
C SER A 281 8.93 20.62 -15.25
N PRO A 282 8.87 19.66 -16.19
CA PRO A 282 9.28 19.91 -17.58
C PRO A 282 8.56 21.08 -18.24
N GLU A 283 7.30 21.33 -17.87
CA GLU A 283 6.53 22.46 -18.39
C GLU A 283 7.00 23.80 -17.82
N LYS A 284 7.37 23.85 -16.53
CA LYS A 284 7.94 25.05 -15.90
C LYS A 284 9.35 25.37 -16.39
N GLU A 285 10.13 24.38 -16.77
CA GLU A 285 11.43 24.58 -17.40
C GLU A 285 11.30 25.29 -18.76
N LYS A 286 10.26 24.95 -19.53
CA LYS A 286 9.97 25.61 -20.81
C LYS A 286 9.33 26.99 -20.60
N ARG A 287 8.44 27.11 -19.62
CA ARG A 287 7.68 28.33 -19.30
C ARG A 287 7.55 28.50 -17.78
N PRO A 288 8.35 29.37 -17.16
CA PRO A 288 8.38 29.51 -15.69
C PRO A 288 7.02 29.84 -15.03
N ASP A 289 6.09 30.43 -15.78
CA ASP A 289 4.74 30.80 -15.37
C ASP A 289 3.68 29.72 -15.66
N ALA A 290 4.07 28.58 -16.25
CA ALA A 290 3.15 27.50 -16.55
C ALA A 290 2.55 26.89 -15.28
N PHE A 291 1.23 26.78 -15.25
CA PHE A 291 0.55 25.97 -14.25
C PHE A 291 0.90 24.50 -14.46
N SER A 292 1.57 23.91 -13.47
CA SER A 292 1.93 22.50 -13.45
C SER A 292 2.09 22.05 -12.00
N GLU A 293 1.51 20.91 -11.69
CA GLU A 293 1.57 20.27 -10.38
C GLU A 293 2.13 18.86 -10.56
N ARG A 294 2.95 18.43 -9.61
CA ARG A 294 3.36 17.04 -9.47
C ARG A 294 3.45 16.67 -8.00
N GLN A 295 3.30 15.39 -7.69
CA GLN A 295 3.49 14.87 -6.35
C GLN A 295 4.93 15.15 -5.87
N PRO A 296 5.12 15.57 -4.60
CA PRO A 296 6.44 15.75 -4.03
C PRO A 296 7.11 14.38 -3.85
N THR A 297 8.43 14.33 -4.01
CA THR A 297 9.24 13.20 -3.54
C THR A 297 9.29 13.18 -2.02
N VAL A 298 9.67 12.05 -1.42
CA VAL A 298 9.86 11.95 0.05
C VAL A 298 10.77 13.06 0.60
N PRO A 299 11.96 13.36 0.04
CA PRO A 299 12.81 14.45 0.55
C PRO A 299 12.14 15.84 0.47
N GLU A 300 11.44 16.13 -0.64
CA GLU A 300 10.71 17.39 -0.82
C GLU A 300 9.59 17.54 0.20
N TRP A 301 8.83 16.45 0.44
CA TRP A 301 7.80 16.39 1.47
C TRP A 301 8.37 16.61 2.87
N LEU A 302 9.44 15.88 3.25
CA LEU A 302 10.05 15.99 4.58
C LEU A 302 10.58 17.40 4.86
N SER A 303 11.17 18.05 3.86
CA SER A 303 11.60 19.45 3.98
C SER A 303 10.43 20.39 4.22
N ALA A 304 9.34 20.24 3.46
CA ALA A 304 8.14 21.07 3.61
C ALA A 304 7.43 20.81 4.95
N ALA A 305 7.32 19.56 5.38
CA ALA A 305 6.77 19.16 6.67
C ALA A 305 7.56 19.76 7.84
N ALA A 306 8.91 19.70 7.78
CA ALA A 306 9.77 20.30 8.78
C ALA A 306 9.57 21.83 8.88
N ALA A 307 9.45 22.52 7.74
CA ALA A 307 9.14 23.95 7.72
C ALA A 307 7.75 24.25 8.29
N PHE A 308 6.73 23.46 7.91
CA PHE A 308 5.36 23.59 8.41
C PHE A 308 5.30 23.44 9.93
N ALA A 309 6.04 22.48 10.49
CA ALA A 309 6.10 22.21 11.93
C ALA A 309 6.63 23.41 12.75
N GLN A 310 7.31 24.38 12.14
CA GLN A 310 7.84 25.56 12.83
C GLN A 310 6.94 26.80 12.69
N ARG A 311 5.81 26.70 11.98
CA ARG A 311 4.94 27.85 11.77
C ARG A 311 4.35 28.39 13.08
N PRO A 312 4.18 29.71 13.22
CA PRO A 312 3.62 30.31 14.43
C PRO A 312 2.23 29.79 14.83
N ASP A 313 1.37 29.47 13.86
CA ASP A 313 0.02 28.94 14.09
C ASP A 313 0.02 27.47 14.55
N VAL A 314 1.08 26.72 14.25
CA VAL A 314 1.31 25.36 14.77
C VAL A 314 1.92 25.41 16.18
N ARG A 315 2.88 26.33 16.41
CA ARG A 315 3.59 26.45 17.69
C ARG A 315 2.87 27.32 18.73
N GLY A 316 1.84 28.06 18.33
CA GLY A 316 1.15 29.00 19.21
C GLY A 316 2.03 30.18 19.61
N THR A 317 2.91 30.65 18.72
CA THR A 317 3.82 31.78 18.97
C THR A 317 3.32 33.07 18.28
N GLY A 318 3.81 34.23 18.73
CA GLY A 318 3.38 35.52 18.21
C GLY A 318 1.90 35.82 18.50
N LEU A 319 1.14 36.26 17.49
CA LEU A 319 -0.29 36.54 17.63
C LEU A 319 -1.11 35.27 18.00
N HIS A 320 -0.59 34.08 17.67
CA HIS A 320 -1.25 32.81 17.97
C HIS A 320 -1.19 32.38 19.44
N MET A 321 -0.47 33.14 20.28
CA MET A 321 -0.58 32.99 21.74
C MET A 321 -2.02 33.27 22.22
N LEU A 322 -2.73 34.17 21.51
CA LEU A 322 -4.10 34.58 21.82
C LEU A 322 -5.17 33.64 21.26
N ASP A 323 -4.81 32.61 20.49
CA ASP A 323 -5.77 31.68 19.89
C ASP A 323 -6.63 30.97 20.95
N GLY A 324 -6.11 30.81 22.17
CA GLY A 324 -6.88 30.28 23.32
C GLY A 324 -8.06 31.16 23.77
N ALA A 325 -8.17 32.39 23.29
CA ALA A 325 -9.33 33.26 23.50
C ALA A 325 -10.51 32.92 22.57
N ASN A 326 -10.27 32.17 21.48
CA ASN A 326 -11.31 31.71 20.57
C ASN A 326 -11.59 30.21 20.78
N PRO A 327 -12.62 29.85 21.56
CA PRO A 327 -12.92 28.44 21.87
C PRO A 327 -13.33 27.61 20.65
N TRP A 328 -13.63 28.25 19.51
CA TRP A 328 -14.01 27.57 18.27
C TRP A 328 -12.82 27.27 17.35
N GLN A 329 -11.64 27.79 17.68
CA GLN A 329 -10.43 27.63 16.89
C GLN A 329 -9.56 26.52 17.46
N HIS A 330 -9.69 25.35 16.87
CA HIS A 330 -8.92 24.19 17.26
C HIS A 330 -7.50 24.25 16.68
N ARG A 331 -6.50 23.90 17.50
CA ARG A 331 -5.09 23.94 17.14
C ARG A 331 -4.37 22.65 17.58
N PRO A 332 -3.29 22.26 16.89
CA PRO A 332 -2.43 21.19 17.35
C PRO A 332 -1.89 21.45 18.77
N PRO A 333 -1.64 20.39 19.57
CA PRO A 333 -1.05 20.53 20.89
C PRO A 333 0.32 21.21 20.85
N ARG A 334 0.55 22.18 21.73
CA ARG A 334 1.80 22.97 21.76
C ARG A 334 2.99 22.20 22.34
N ASP A 335 2.73 21.18 23.14
CA ASP A 335 3.70 20.28 23.76
C ASP A 335 4.08 19.09 22.86
N TRP A 336 3.40 18.92 21.71
CA TRP A 336 3.80 17.97 20.68
C TRP A 336 5.22 18.27 20.19
N LYS A 337 6.04 17.22 20.10
CA LYS A 337 7.38 17.26 19.49
C LYS A 337 7.30 16.65 18.09
N PRO A 338 7.34 17.46 17.02
CA PRO A 338 7.25 16.97 15.66
C PRO A 338 8.33 15.96 15.31
N THR A 339 7.92 14.96 14.57
CA THR A 339 8.81 14.00 13.91
C THR A 339 8.85 14.33 12.41
N PRO A 340 9.79 13.75 11.64
CA PRO A 340 9.86 13.96 10.19
C PRO A 340 8.52 13.71 9.46
N TRP A 341 7.76 12.69 9.87
CA TRP A 341 6.48 12.34 9.25
C TRP A 341 5.24 12.91 9.97
N PHE A 342 5.42 13.46 11.16
CA PHE A 342 4.34 14.06 11.96
C PHE A 342 4.69 15.50 12.35
N PRO A 343 4.59 16.45 11.42
CA PRO A 343 4.74 17.88 11.73
C PRO A 343 3.69 18.35 12.74
N ILE A 344 2.51 17.72 12.72
CA ILE A 344 1.44 17.81 13.71
C ILE A 344 0.98 16.38 14.03
N PRO A 345 0.48 16.09 15.25
CA PRO A 345 -0.07 14.78 15.56
C PRO A 345 -1.42 14.62 14.86
N TRP A 346 -1.85 13.37 14.68
CA TRP A 346 -3.18 13.08 14.15
C TRP A 346 -4.28 13.62 15.07
N SER A 347 -5.39 14.05 14.44
CA SER A 347 -6.61 14.34 15.16
C SER A 347 -7.25 13.07 15.71
N ILE A 348 -8.20 13.24 16.63
CA ILE A 348 -9.02 12.15 17.17
C ILE A 348 -9.71 11.37 16.04
N GLU A 349 -10.20 12.07 15.00
CA GLU A 349 -10.87 11.44 13.86
C GLU A 349 -9.90 10.63 12.98
N GLN A 350 -8.69 11.15 12.73
CA GLN A 350 -7.63 10.42 12.02
C GLN A 350 -7.21 9.17 12.79
N MET A 351 -6.97 9.29 14.11
CA MET A 351 -6.61 8.14 14.96
C MET A 351 -7.73 7.09 14.99
N ALA A 352 -8.98 7.52 15.18
CA ALA A 352 -10.12 6.60 15.18
C ALA A 352 -10.33 5.93 13.81
N THR A 353 -10.02 6.62 12.71
CA THR A 353 -10.05 6.04 11.36
C THR A 353 -8.99 4.95 11.21
N PHE A 354 -7.77 5.20 11.67
CA PHE A 354 -6.69 4.21 11.67
C PHE A 354 -7.01 2.99 12.54
N ASP A 355 -7.57 3.20 13.74
CA ASP A 355 -7.94 2.12 14.66
C ASP A 355 -9.01 1.19 14.08
N ARG A 356 -9.91 1.73 13.23
CA ARG A 356 -10.94 0.95 12.53
C ARG A 356 -10.42 0.17 11.32
N LEU A 357 -9.20 0.42 10.86
CA LEU A 357 -8.65 -0.31 9.73
C LEU A 357 -8.52 -1.80 10.07
N PRO A 358 -9.02 -2.69 9.20
CA PRO A 358 -8.98 -4.12 9.47
C PRO A 358 -7.56 -4.66 9.29
N SER A 359 -7.39 -5.95 9.53
CA SER A 359 -6.19 -6.70 9.19
C SER A 359 -6.53 -7.75 8.16
N PHE A 360 -5.97 -7.63 6.96
CA PHE A 360 -6.13 -8.63 5.90
C PHE A 360 -5.14 -9.78 6.05
N GLY A 361 -4.03 -9.55 6.76
CA GLY A 361 -2.97 -10.53 6.95
C GLY A 361 -1.63 -9.84 7.08
N PHE A 362 -0.59 -10.63 6.88
CA PHE A 362 0.78 -10.26 7.19
C PHE A 362 1.69 -10.72 6.07
N VAL A 363 2.49 -9.81 5.53
CA VAL A 363 3.51 -10.12 4.52
C VAL A 363 4.88 -10.18 5.19
N HIS A 364 5.57 -11.29 4.98
CA HIS A 364 6.90 -11.54 5.54
C HIS A 364 7.97 -10.96 4.64
N ARG A 365 9.20 -10.83 5.14
CA ARG A 365 10.30 -10.32 4.32
C ARG A 365 10.53 -11.22 3.09
N PRO A 366 10.58 -10.66 1.86
CA PRO A 366 10.81 -11.46 0.66
C PRO A 366 12.24 -12.00 0.61
N VAL A 367 12.41 -13.10 -0.13
CA VAL A 367 13.71 -13.68 -0.48
C VAL A 367 13.84 -13.68 -2.00
N PHE A 368 14.91 -13.06 -2.48
CA PHE A 368 15.27 -13.00 -3.90
C PHE A 368 16.45 -13.94 -4.16
N VAL A 369 16.22 -14.95 -4.98
CA VAL A 369 17.14 -16.05 -5.22
C VAL A 369 17.79 -15.86 -6.59
N LYS A 370 19.04 -15.41 -6.61
CA LYS A 370 19.78 -15.23 -7.86
C LYS A 370 20.32 -16.58 -8.36
N PHE A 371 20.03 -16.92 -9.61
CA PHE A 371 20.58 -18.07 -10.31
C PHE A 371 21.95 -17.76 -10.91
N ALA A 372 22.89 -17.35 -10.06
CA ALA A 372 24.25 -16.99 -10.43
C ALA A 372 25.28 -17.73 -9.55
N ASP A 373 26.47 -17.95 -10.09
CA ASP A 373 27.61 -18.52 -9.36
C ASP A 373 28.28 -17.46 -8.46
N GLU A 374 29.33 -17.87 -7.73
CA GLU A 374 30.09 -16.98 -6.83
C GLU A 374 30.76 -15.79 -7.56
N HIS A 375 30.88 -15.85 -8.89
CA HIS A 375 31.42 -14.80 -9.73
C HIS A 375 30.32 -13.98 -10.44
N GLY A 376 29.06 -14.22 -10.14
CA GLY A 376 27.91 -13.52 -10.72
C GLY A 376 27.52 -14.00 -12.13
N LYS A 377 28.07 -15.12 -12.62
CA LYS A 377 27.70 -15.69 -13.92
C LYS A 377 26.44 -16.55 -13.81
N PRO A 378 25.52 -16.52 -14.80
CA PRO A 378 24.33 -17.35 -14.78
C PRO A 378 24.64 -18.84 -14.66
N VAL A 379 23.89 -19.53 -13.79
CA VAL A 379 23.99 -20.98 -13.61
C VAL A 379 23.05 -21.66 -14.60
N GLU A 380 23.62 -22.45 -15.52
CA GLU A 380 22.89 -23.18 -16.57
C GLU A 380 22.48 -24.60 -16.14
N ARG A 381 23.26 -25.24 -15.25
CA ARG A 381 23.02 -26.64 -14.88
C ARG A 381 21.76 -26.75 -14.01
N ARG A 382 20.77 -27.53 -14.48
CA ARG A 382 19.49 -27.74 -13.80
C ARG A 382 19.63 -28.18 -12.34
N ASP A 383 20.47 -29.18 -12.04
CA ASP A 383 20.67 -29.66 -10.65
C ASP A 383 21.18 -28.56 -9.71
N GLN A 384 22.04 -27.66 -10.21
CA GLN A 384 22.58 -26.56 -9.43
C GLN A 384 21.53 -25.48 -9.21
N ARG A 385 20.75 -25.14 -10.25
CA ARG A 385 19.61 -24.22 -10.13
C ARG A 385 18.57 -24.74 -9.13
N GLN A 386 18.26 -26.04 -9.15
CA GLN A 386 17.36 -26.66 -8.17
C GLN A 386 17.88 -26.51 -6.74
N LYS A 387 19.18 -26.78 -6.52
CA LYS A 387 19.81 -26.60 -5.19
C LYS A 387 19.75 -25.14 -4.72
N ILE A 388 20.02 -24.19 -5.61
CA ILE A 388 19.94 -22.76 -5.31
C ILE A 388 18.50 -22.37 -4.93
N LEU A 389 17.50 -22.82 -5.70
CA LEU A 389 16.10 -22.57 -5.41
C LEU A 389 15.66 -23.19 -4.07
N ASN A 390 16.05 -24.45 -3.80
CA ASN A 390 15.75 -25.12 -2.55
C ASN A 390 16.38 -24.40 -1.34
N ALA A 391 17.62 -23.90 -1.48
CA ALA A 391 18.26 -23.10 -0.44
C ALA A 391 17.52 -21.77 -0.20
N GLY A 392 17.10 -21.10 -1.27
CA GLY A 392 16.28 -19.90 -1.20
C GLY A 392 14.92 -20.13 -0.54
N TRP A 393 14.26 -21.26 -0.84
CA TRP A 393 13.03 -21.68 -0.18
C TRP A 393 13.23 -21.89 1.32
N GLN A 394 14.31 -22.57 1.72
CA GLN A 394 14.64 -22.74 3.14
C GLN A 394 14.90 -21.41 3.83
N GLN A 395 15.58 -20.47 3.16
CA GLN A 395 15.75 -19.11 3.67
C GLN A 395 14.40 -18.39 3.84
N ALA A 396 13.50 -18.52 2.86
CA ALA A 396 12.16 -17.93 2.95
C ALA A 396 11.35 -18.54 4.10
N LEU A 397 11.44 -19.84 4.35
CA LEU A 397 10.77 -20.48 5.49
C LEU A 397 11.26 -19.92 6.83
N GLN A 398 12.51 -19.44 6.91
CA GLN A 398 13.03 -18.79 8.12
C GLN A 398 12.38 -17.44 8.42
N THR A 399 11.69 -16.82 7.48
CA THR A 399 10.96 -15.56 7.72
C THR A 399 9.64 -15.79 8.42
N LEU A 400 9.08 -17.01 8.35
CA LEU A 400 7.87 -17.38 9.06
C LEU A 400 8.14 -17.58 10.57
N PRO A 401 7.17 -17.24 11.44
CA PRO A 401 7.17 -17.67 12.83
C PRO A 401 7.28 -19.19 12.95
N GLU A 402 7.96 -19.68 13.98
CA GLU A 402 8.25 -21.12 14.15
C GLU A 402 6.99 -22.01 14.05
N ALA A 403 5.88 -21.57 14.64
CA ALA A 403 4.61 -22.28 14.62
C ALA A 403 4.02 -22.44 13.20
N GLU A 404 4.21 -21.45 12.32
CA GLU A 404 3.74 -21.50 10.93
C GLU A 404 4.77 -22.18 10.03
N ARG A 405 6.06 -22.00 10.31
CA ARG A 405 7.16 -22.69 9.60
C ARG A 405 7.02 -24.21 9.65
N ASN A 406 6.68 -24.75 10.82
CA ASN A 406 6.51 -26.20 11.01
C ASN A 406 5.29 -26.76 10.27
N LYS A 407 4.26 -25.95 10.01
CA LYS A 407 3.08 -26.34 9.22
C LYS A 407 3.35 -26.24 7.72
N GLY A 408 4.18 -25.28 7.32
CA GLY A 408 4.40 -24.94 5.93
C GLY A 408 3.23 -24.18 5.30
N PRO A 409 3.39 -23.73 4.04
CA PRO A 409 2.31 -23.10 3.31
C PRO A 409 1.21 -24.11 2.99
N SER A 410 -0.03 -23.71 3.17
CA SER A 410 -1.20 -24.44 2.67
C SER A 410 -1.44 -24.20 1.18
N ARG A 411 -0.79 -23.17 0.61
CA ARG A 411 -1.03 -22.72 -0.76
C ARG A 411 0.19 -22.11 -1.40
N ILE A 412 0.35 -22.39 -2.69
CA ILE A 412 1.38 -21.84 -3.56
C ILE A 412 0.70 -21.05 -4.68
N ILE A 413 1.10 -19.79 -4.85
CA ILE A 413 0.65 -18.92 -5.94
C ILE A 413 1.89 -18.58 -6.76
N ALA A 414 2.01 -19.13 -7.97
CA ALA A 414 3.26 -19.09 -8.71
C ALA A 414 3.10 -18.60 -10.15
N ALA A 415 4.19 -18.12 -10.74
CA ALA A 415 4.31 -17.77 -12.16
C ALA A 415 5.64 -18.31 -12.68
N THR A 416 5.65 -18.82 -13.90
CA THR A 416 6.82 -19.43 -14.55
C THR A 416 7.11 -18.81 -15.92
N GLY A 417 6.34 -17.81 -16.33
CA GLY A 417 6.44 -17.11 -17.61
C GLY A 417 6.09 -17.99 -18.80
N LYS A 418 5.30 -19.06 -18.59
CA LYS A 418 5.07 -20.15 -19.55
C LYS A 418 6.37 -20.84 -19.99
N GLN A 419 7.41 -20.82 -19.15
CA GLN A 419 8.71 -21.42 -19.43
C GLN A 419 8.77 -22.82 -18.82
N ARG A 420 8.95 -23.83 -19.67
CA ARG A 420 8.98 -25.24 -19.25
C ARG A 420 10.03 -25.54 -18.18
N GLU A 421 11.22 -24.95 -18.32
CA GLU A 421 12.31 -25.15 -17.34
C GLU A 421 11.96 -24.58 -15.96
N GLN A 422 11.27 -23.45 -15.90
CA GLN A 422 10.86 -22.84 -14.63
C GLN A 422 9.72 -23.59 -13.95
N LEU A 423 8.78 -24.12 -14.75
CA LEU A 423 7.76 -25.04 -14.23
C LEU A 423 8.39 -26.30 -13.64
N LEU A 424 9.36 -26.90 -14.35
CA LEU A 424 10.08 -28.08 -13.86
C LEU A 424 10.91 -27.81 -12.60
N LEU A 425 11.44 -26.59 -12.43
CA LEU A 425 12.14 -26.17 -11.22
C LEU A 425 11.16 -25.99 -10.04
N LEU A 426 9.98 -25.43 -10.31
CA LEU A 426 8.92 -25.29 -9.31
C LEU A 426 8.40 -26.66 -8.85
N ASP A 427 8.09 -27.56 -9.78
CA ASP A 427 7.64 -28.92 -9.45
C ASP A 427 8.71 -29.68 -8.64
N GLY A 428 9.99 -29.54 -9.02
CA GLY A 428 11.11 -30.10 -8.28
C GLY A 428 11.20 -29.55 -6.86
N LEU A 429 10.99 -28.24 -6.68
CA LEU A 429 10.99 -27.59 -5.36
C LEU A 429 9.86 -28.16 -4.48
N LEU A 430 8.64 -28.27 -5.02
CA LEU A 430 7.49 -28.76 -4.27
C LEU A 430 7.67 -30.24 -3.88
N HIS A 431 8.21 -31.05 -4.79
CA HIS A 431 8.52 -32.46 -4.52
C HIS A 431 9.59 -32.60 -3.44
N ASP A 432 10.70 -31.87 -3.56
CA ASP A 432 11.81 -31.91 -2.60
C ASP A 432 11.36 -31.42 -1.22
N TYR A 433 10.50 -30.40 -1.18
CA TYR A 433 9.94 -29.88 0.07
C TYR A 433 9.02 -30.90 0.76
N ALA A 434 8.14 -31.56 0.01
CA ALA A 434 7.30 -32.64 0.55
C ALA A 434 8.15 -33.82 1.06
N ALA A 435 9.21 -34.20 0.34
CA ALA A 435 10.15 -35.23 0.77
C ALA A 435 10.91 -34.89 2.07
N GLN A 436 11.07 -33.60 2.36
CA GLN A 436 11.65 -33.08 3.61
C GLN A 436 10.63 -32.97 4.76
N GLY A 437 9.39 -33.45 4.57
CA GLY A 437 8.32 -33.42 5.58
C GLY A 437 7.43 -32.17 5.52
N GLY A 438 7.56 -31.33 4.48
CA GLY A 438 6.60 -30.26 4.21
C GLY A 438 5.24 -30.80 3.71
N PRO A 439 4.19 -29.97 3.72
CA PRO A 439 2.89 -30.34 3.18
C PRO A 439 3.00 -30.65 1.67
N GLU A 440 2.34 -31.73 1.25
CA GLU A 440 2.16 -32.03 -0.16
C GLU A 440 1.15 -31.07 -0.77
N ILE A 441 1.53 -30.42 -1.88
CA ILE A 441 0.71 -29.45 -2.60
C ILE A 441 0.17 -30.11 -3.87
N ASP A 442 -1.15 -30.30 -3.92
CA ASP A 442 -1.84 -30.81 -5.09
C ASP A 442 -2.02 -29.70 -6.12
N THR A 443 -1.23 -29.75 -7.20
CA THR A 443 -1.28 -28.75 -8.28
C THR A 443 -2.60 -28.73 -9.04
N GLY A 444 -3.42 -29.79 -8.92
CA GLY A 444 -4.77 -29.87 -9.49
C GLY A 444 -5.85 -29.18 -8.66
N LYS A 445 -5.56 -28.71 -7.45
CA LYS A 445 -6.53 -28.04 -6.57
C LYS A 445 -6.26 -26.54 -6.49
N SER A 446 -7.18 -25.71 -6.99
CA SER A 446 -7.11 -24.24 -6.92
C SER A 446 -6.97 -23.66 -5.50
N ALA A 447 -7.38 -24.41 -4.48
CA ALA A 447 -7.20 -24.02 -3.08
C ALA A 447 -5.74 -24.15 -2.60
N GLN A 448 -4.95 -25.04 -3.22
CA GLN A 448 -3.56 -25.33 -2.84
C GLN A 448 -2.54 -24.79 -3.86
N PHE A 449 -2.89 -24.71 -5.13
CA PHE A 449 -1.98 -24.24 -6.18
C PHE A 449 -2.69 -23.33 -7.18
N ILE A 450 -2.09 -22.18 -7.47
CA ILE A 450 -2.57 -21.23 -8.46
C ILE A 450 -1.40 -20.85 -9.37
N ASP A 451 -1.39 -21.39 -10.59
CA ASP A 451 -0.53 -20.91 -11.68
C ASP A 451 -1.10 -19.61 -12.23
N THR A 452 -0.47 -18.49 -11.89
CA THR A 452 -0.95 -17.18 -12.28
C THR A 452 -0.80 -16.88 -13.76
N ASP A 453 0.21 -17.40 -14.46
CA ASP A 453 0.34 -17.20 -15.90
C ASP A 453 -0.75 -17.93 -16.68
N LEU A 454 -1.16 -19.09 -16.17
CA LEU A 454 -2.24 -19.90 -16.75
C LEU A 454 -3.61 -19.33 -16.40
N ARG A 455 -3.85 -19.01 -15.13
CA ARG A 455 -5.15 -18.58 -14.63
C ARG A 455 -5.46 -17.13 -14.99
N LEU A 456 -4.50 -16.21 -14.82
CA LEU A 456 -4.71 -14.77 -15.00
C LEU A 456 -4.21 -14.28 -16.37
N GLY A 457 -3.35 -15.04 -17.06
CA GLY A 457 -2.59 -14.56 -18.22
C GLY A 457 -1.33 -13.80 -17.81
N ASN A 458 -0.65 -13.20 -18.79
CA ASN A 458 0.59 -12.44 -18.53
C ASN A 458 0.27 -11.09 -17.86
N THR A 459 0.34 -11.02 -16.54
CA THR A 459 0.11 -9.78 -15.76
C THR A 459 1.34 -8.86 -15.68
N GLY A 460 2.42 -9.17 -16.41
CA GLY A 460 3.55 -8.27 -16.60
C GLY A 460 4.24 -7.85 -15.30
N ALA A 461 4.57 -6.58 -15.17
CA ALA A 461 5.22 -5.99 -13.99
C ALA A 461 4.40 -6.16 -12.70
N ALA A 462 3.08 -6.37 -12.80
CA ALA A 462 2.19 -6.55 -11.66
C ALA A 462 2.15 -8.00 -11.13
N THR A 463 2.80 -8.98 -11.78
CA THR A 463 2.64 -10.41 -11.45
C THR A 463 2.89 -10.74 -9.98
N PHE A 464 4.05 -10.37 -9.43
CA PHE A 464 4.39 -10.74 -8.05
C PHE A 464 3.42 -10.12 -7.03
N PHE A 465 2.99 -8.89 -7.27
CA PHE A 465 2.02 -8.18 -6.43
C PHE A 465 0.60 -8.76 -6.55
N MET A 466 0.21 -9.24 -7.74
CA MET A 466 -1.03 -10.01 -7.91
C MET A 466 -0.99 -11.33 -7.14
N GLN A 467 0.15 -12.02 -7.15
CA GLN A 467 0.34 -13.25 -6.38
C GLN A 467 0.21 -12.99 -4.88
N MET A 468 0.81 -11.90 -4.39
CA MET A 468 0.66 -11.46 -3.00
C MET A 468 -0.80 -11.17 -2.66
N ALA A 469 -1.53 -10.43 -3.52
CA ALA A 469 -2.93 -10.09 -3.27
C ALA A 469 -3.82 -11.35 -3.18
N ILE A 470 -3.59 -12.33 -4.06
CA ILE A 470 -4.27 -13.63 -4.02
C ILE A 470 -3.88 -14.40 -2.76
N GLY A 471 -2.60 -14.38 -2.38
CA GLY A 471 -2.12 -15.00 -1.14
C GLY A 471 -2.77 -14.40 0.11
N VAL A 472 -2.93 -13.07 0.17
CA VAL A 472 -3.66 -12.38 1.25
C VAL A 472 -5.12 -12.83 1.29
N MET A 473 -5.82 -12.84 0.15
CA MET A 473 -7.20 -13.32 0.08
C MET A 473 -7.35 -14.78 0.51
N GLY A 474 -6.48 -15.67 0.00
CA GLY A 474 -6.53 -17.09 0.27
C GLY A 474 -6.19 -17.45 1.71
N SER A 475 -5.13 -16.86 2.25
CA SER A 475 -4.79 -17.00 3.67
C SER A 475 -5.91 -16.48 4.55
N TYR A 476 -6.49 -15.31 4.25
CA TYR A 476 -7.60 -14.77 5.04
C TYR A 476 -8.85 -15.66 4.97
N ARG A 477 -9.23 -16.17 3.80
CA ARG A 477 -10.49 -16.91 3.67
C ARG A 477 -10.40 -18.35 4.19
N GLU A 478 -9.32 -19.04 3.87
CA GLU A 478 -9.20 -20.48 4.16
C GLU A 478 -8.27 -20.77 5.35
N GLY A 479 -7.54 -19.77 5.82
CA GLY A 479 -6.48 -19.96 6.80
C GLY A 479 -5.18 -20.47 6.17
N GLY A 480 -4.19 -20.72 7.02
CA GLY A 480 -2.88 -21.21 6.61
C GLY A 480 -2.02 -20.17 5.88
N ALA A 481 -0.71 -20.39 5.90
CA ALA A 481 0.23 -19.56 5.15
C ALA A 481 0.09 -19.79 3.63
N SER A 482 0.28 -18.73 2.86
CA SER A 482 0.45 -18.78 1.41
C SER A 482 1.89 -18.44 1.04
N ALA A 483 2.42 -19.03 -0.02
CA ALA A 483 3.67 -18.61 -0.63
C ALA A 483 3.40 -18.06 -2.03
N ALA A 484 3.85 -16.83 -2.30
CA ALA A 484 3.90 -16.29 -3.65
C ALA A 484 5.31 -16.50 -4.23
N ILE A 485 5.39 -17.08 -5.43
CA ILE A 485 6.65 -17.45 -6.09
C ILE A 485 6.65 -16.92 -7.53
N ASN A 486 7.49 -15.95 -7.83
CA ASN A 486 7.69 -15.47 -9.20
C ASN A 486 8.98 -16.04 -9.78
N LEU A 487 8.84 -16.91 -10.79
CA LEU A 487 9.93 -17.52 -11.56
C LEU A 487 9.89 -17.07 -13.04
N ARG A 488 9.25 -15.93 -13.33
CA ARG A 488 9.20 -15.39 -14.70
C ARG A 488 10.57 -14.94 -15.20
N ASP A 489 11.44 -14.44 -14.32
CA ASP A 489 12.84 -14.19 -14.65
C ASP A 489 13.63 -15.51 -14.67
N ARG A 490 14.51 -15.71 -15.66
CA ARG A 490 15.45 -16.85 -15.71
C ARG A 490 16.62 -16.69 -14.76
N HIS A 491 16.92 -15.47 -14.33
CA HIS A 491 18.11 -15.15 -13.54
C HIS A 491 17.80 -14.97 -12.05
N GLU A 492 16.53 -14.82 -11.68
CA GLU A 492 16.11 -14.64 -10.29
C GLU A 492 14.77 -15.32 -10.00
N ALA A 493 14.56 -15.75 -8.75
CA ALA A 493 13.26 -16.14 -8.22
C ALA A 493 12.88 -15.25 -7.05
N SER A 494 11.64 -14.78 -7.01
CA SER A 494 11.09 -14.01 -5.89
C SER A 494 10.17 -14.88 -5.06
N ILE A 495 10.42 -14.98 -3.76
CA ILE A 495 9.63 -15.79 -2.83
C ILE A 495 9.18 -14.90 -1.66
N ILE A 496 7.89 -14.91 -1.37
CA ILE A 496 7.35 -14.23 -0.18
C ILE A 496 6.25 -15.07 0.47
N PHE A 497 6.29 -15.15 1.79
CA PHE A 497 5.23 -15.76 2.58
C PHE A 497 4.20 -14.72 3.02
N ILE A 498 2.94 -15.17 3.08
CA ILE A 498 1.81 -14.41 3.61
C ILE A 498 1.10 -15.27 4.67
N THR A 499 0.81 -14.70 5.83
CA THR A 499 0.05 -15.38 6.89
C THR A 499 -1.25 -14.63 7.21
N PRO A 500 -2.31 -15.34 7.60
CA PRO A 500 -3.56 -14.69 7.97
C PRO A 500 -3.49 -14.06 9.36
N PRO A 501 -4.45 -13.18 9.69
CA PRO A 501 -4.74 -12.85 11.08
C PRO A 501 -5.25 -14.08 11.84
N SER A 502 -5.28 -14.00 13.17
CA SER A 502 -5.85 -15.05 14.00
C SER A 502 -7.31 -15.35 13.60
N GLU A 503 -7.74 -16.59 13.75
CA GLU A 503 -9.10 -17.01 13.41
C GLU A 503 -10.17 -16.16 14.12
N THR A 504 -9.95 -15.83 15.40
CA THR A 504 -10.83 -14.94 16.17
C THR A 504 -10.93 -13.56 15.53
N ARG A 505 -9.79 -12.97 15.11
CA ARG A 505 -9.77 -11.65 14.47
C ARG A 505 -10.50 -11.67 13.13
N ARG A 506 -10.30 -12.71 12.32
CA ARG A 506 -11.01 -12.89 11.03
C ARG A 506 -12.52 -12.97 11.24
N LYS A 507 -12.99 -13.84 12.14
CA LYS A 507 -14.42 -13.98 12.47
C LYS A 507 -15.04 -12.68 12.99
N GLN A 508 -14.30 -11.92 13.81
CA GLN A 508 -14.76 -10.63 14.31
C GLN A 508 -14.91 -9.59 13.19
N GLN A 509 -13.93 -9.52 12.27
CA GLN A 509 -13.96 -8.59 11.16
C GLN A 509 -15.06 -8.92 10.15
N ASP A 510 -15.33 -10.21 9.91
CA ASP A 510 -16.36 -10.67 8.97
C ASP A 510 -17.79 -10.58 9.53
N ALA A 511 -17.95 -10.35 10.83
CA ALA A 511 -19.27 -10.16 11.45
C ALA A 511 -20.05 -8.98 10.85
N GLY A 512 -19.34 -8.00 10.26
CA GLY A 512 -19.91 -6.85 9.55
C GLY A 512 -20.13 -7.05 8.05
N GLY A 513 -19.87 -8.25 7.51
CA GLY A 513 -19.90 -8.56 6.08
C GLY A 513 -18.51 -8.89 5.51
N ASP A 514 -18.46 -9.26 4.23
CA ASP A 514 -17.21 -9.64 3.56
C ASP A 514 -16.23 -8.46 3.50
N ILE A 515 -15.08 -8.59 4.18
CA ILE A 515 -14.01 -7.60 4.21
C ILE A 515 -13.43 -7.31 2.81
N PHE A 516 -13.48 -8.28 1.89
CA PHE A 516 -13.06 -8.14 0.50
C PHE A 516 -14.21 -7.72 -0.42
N ARG A 517 -15.35 -7.29 0.13
CA ARG A 517 -16.39 -6.68 -0.70
C ARG A 517 -15.80 -5.46 -1.40
N SER A 518 -15.96 -5.39 -2.72
CA SER A 518 -15.59 -4.17 -3.44
C SER A 518 -16.46 -3.02 -2.99
N ARG A 519 -15.82 -1.90 -2.69
CA ARG A 519 -16.46 -0.65 -2.27
C ARG A 519 -16.94 0.17 -3.45
N ILE A 520 -16.48 -0.20 -4.65
CA ILE A 520 -16.85 0.41 -5.91
C ILE A 520 -17.77 -0.54 -6.63
N THR A 521 -18.92 -0.03 -7.05
CA THR A 521 -19.78 -0.77 -7.97
C THR A 521 -19.09 -0.79 -9.32
N PRO A 522 -18.67 -1.95 -9.85
CA PRO A 522 -18.01 -2.02 -11.14
C PRO A 522 -18.91 -1.41 -12.22
N ALA A 523 -18.34 -0.66 -13.16
CA ALA A 523 -19.07 -0.15 -14.31
C ALA A 523 -19.69 -1.26 -15.17
N VAL A 524 -19.19 -2.50 -15.06
CA VAL A 524 -19.78 -3.70 -15.65
C VAL A 524 -19.81 -4.81 -14.60
N ASP A 525 -20.99 -5.35 -14.33
CA ASP A 525 -21.15 -6.49 -13.41
C ASP A 525 -20.35 -7.71 -13.92
N PRO A 526 -19.43 -8.27 -13.11
CA PRO A 526 -18.72 -9.51 -13.46
C PRO A 526 -19.65 -10.66 -13.86
N ALA A 527 -20.89 -10.71 -13.35
CA ALA A 527 -21.89 -11.71 -13.72
C ALA A 527 -22.32 -11.64 -15.19
N ASN A 528 -22.28 -10.45 -15.80
CA ASN A 528 -22.59 -10.26 -17.23
C ASN A 528 -21.58 -10.96 -18.16
N TYR A 529 -20.48 -11.46 -17.58
CA TYR A 529 -19.46 -12.19 -18.31
C TYR A 529 -19.54 -13.70 -18.11
N GLN A 530 -20.49 -14.22 -17.34
CA GLN A 530 -20.72 -15.67 -17.29
C GLN A 530 -21.05 -16.18 -18.70
N ALA A 531 -20.54 -17.37 -19.04
CA ALA A 531 -21.01 -18.05 -20.24
C ALA A 531 -22.49 -18.42 -20.02
N PRO A 532 -23.37 -18.28 -21.03
CA PRO A 532 -24.73 -18.78 -20.90
C PRO A 532 -24.68 -20.27 -20.54
N SER A 533 -25.57 -20.72 -19.65
CA SER A 533 -25.65 -22.14 -19.31
C SER A 533 -25.94 -22.95 -20.58
N MET A 534 -25.55 -24.22 -20.59
CA MET A 534 -25.91 -25.13 -21.69
C MET A 534 -27.43 -25.16 -21.91
N GLU A 535 -28.21 -25.01 -20.85
CA GLU A 535 -29.68 -24.87 -20.91
C GLU A 535 -30.09 -23.58 -21.63
N ALA A 536 -29.52 -22.42 -21.29
CA ALA A 536 -29.81 -21.16 -21.97
C ALA A 536 -29.40 -21.17 -23.46
N LEU A 537 -28.31 -21.89 -23.80
CA LEU A 537 -27.91 -22.10 -25.20
C LEU A 537 -28.91 -22.99 -25.95
N LEU A 538 -29.37 -24.09 -25.32
CA LEU A 538 -30.38 -24.99 -25.89
C LEU A 538 -31.75 -24.30 -26.04
N GLU A 539 -32.17 -23.50 -25.06
CA GLU A 539 -33.41 -22.71 -25.13
C GLU A 539 -33.34 -21.65 -26.24
N SER A 540 -32.19 -20.99 -26.42
CA SER A 540 -32.00 -20.02 -27.50
C SER A 540 -31.99 -20.66 -28.90
N GLN A 541 -31.60 -21.93 -29.01
CA GLN A 541 -31.65 -22.71 -30.25
C GLN A 541 -33.03 -23.30 -30.55
N GLN A 542 -33.89 -23.44 -29.53
CA GLN A 542 -35.29 -23.85 -29.70
C GLN A 542 -36.22 -22.67 -30.00
N ALA A 543 -35.76 -21.44 -29.75
CA ALA A 543 -36.47 -20.19 -30.05
C ALA A 543 -36.14 -19.60 -31.44
N GLN A 544 -35.30 -20.28 -32.23
CA GLN A 544 -35.07 -20.04 -33.66
C GLN A 544 -35.70 -21.17 -34.48
#